data_AF-A0A8H4EVV3-F1
#
_entry.id   AF-A0A8H4EVV3-F1
#
_cell.length_a   1.000
_cell.length_b   1.000
_cell.length_c   1.000
_cell.angle_alpha   90.00
_cell.angle_beta   90.00
_cell.angle_gamma   90.00
#
_symmetry.space_group_name_H-M   'P 1'
#
loop_
_entity.id
_entity.type
_entity.pdbx_description
1 polymer ?
#
loop_
_entity_poly.entity_id
_entity_poly.type
_entity_poly.pdbx_seq_one_letter_code
_entity_poly.pdbx_strand_id
1 'polypeptide(L)'
;MWAVFITAVAIILVFAGYHIYLGYLLPMPFVIYYVSCLSIPAVILASSFLLSKEVNQNWCRTKLYSWKTRKTNKNATLQHQEQADEGTTLLPVTAAPHSVPNPYTRQVAIHLHHWQIFYVLAFFTRFDHPVSQVGAGIVLACYMEGICAYGYDRLVNDG
;
A
#
# COMPACT_ATOMS: atom_id res chain seq x y z
N MET A 1 16.03 20.11 -6.44
CA MET A 1 15.84 18.79 -5.81
C MET A 1 14.81 17.95 -6.55
N TRP A 2 13.55 18.38 -6.67
CA TRP A 2 12.50 17.63 -7.39
C TRP A 2 12.84 17.25 -8.83
N ALA A 3 13.47 18.14 -9.60
CA ALA A 3 13.88 17.84 -10.98
C ALA A 3 14.89 16.67 -11.04
N VAL A 4 15.84 16.60 -10.11
CA VAL A 4 16.84 15.52 -10.03
C VAL A 4 16.16 14.21 -9.68
N PHE A 5 15.26 14.23 -8.70
CA PHE A 5 14.48 13.05 -8.30
C PHE A 5 13.62 12.52 -9.45
N ILE A 6 12.86 13.38 -10.13
CA ILE A 6 12.03 12.99 -11.28
C ILE A 6 12.89 12.41 -12.40
N THR A 7 14.05 13.01 -12.66
CA THR A 7 15.01 12.51 -13.67
C THR A 7 15.52 11.12 -13.29
N ALA A 8 15.91 10.91 -12.03
CA ALA A 8 16.38 9.61 -11.55
C ALA A 8 15.27 8.54 -11.66
N VAL A 9 14.04 8.86 -11.26
CA VAL A 9 12.88 7.95 -11.39
C VAL A 9 12.62 7.62 -12.86
N ALA A 10 12.65 8.60 -13.76
CA ALA A 10 12.46 8.36 -15.18
C ALA A 10 13.53 7.42 -15.76
N ILE A 11 14.81 7.63 -15.41
CA ILE A 11 15.91 6.75 -15.84
C ILE A 11 15.72 5.32 -15.31
N ILE A 12 15.40 5.17 -14.02
CA ILE A 12 15.12 3.86 -13.40
C ILE A 12 13.99 3.14 -14.14
N LEU A 13 12.90 3.84 -14.49
CA LEU A 13 11.77 3.25 -15.22
C LEU A 13 12.16 2.81 -16.63
N VAL A 14 12.94 3.61 -17.37
CA VAL A 14 13.45 3.24 -18.69
C VAL A 14 14.33 2.00 -18.60
N PHE A 15 15.23 1.94 -17.60
CA PHE A 15 16.11 0.79 -17.41
C PHE A 15 15.32 -0.45 -16.99
N ALA A 16 14.28 -0.31 -16.17
CA ALA A 16 13.39 -1.41 -15.83
C ALA A 16 12.68 -1.96 -17.08
N GLY A 17 12.18 -1.09 -17.96
CA GLY A 17 11.62 -1.49 -19.25
C GLY A 17 12.63 -2.25 -20.11
N TYR A 18 13.88 -1.78 -20.17
CA TYR A 18 14.96 -2.49 -20.86
C TYR A 18 15.25 -3.88 -20.26
N HIS A 19 15.20 -4.03 -18.93
CA HIS A 19 15.37 -5.34 -18.29
C HIS A 19 14.22 -6.30 -18.60
N ILE A 20 12.99 -5.80 -18.72
CA ILE A 20 11.84 -6.61 -19.15
C ILE A 20 12.07 -7.07 -20.60
N TYR A 21 12.57 -6.19 -21.47
CA TYR A 21 12.95 -6.56 -22.84
C TYR A 21 14.03 -7.64 -22.86
N LEU A 22 15.10 -7.53 -22.06
CA LEU A 22 16.10 -8.59 -21.92
C LEU A 22 15.49 -9.91 -21.41
N GLY A 23 14.57 -9.83 -20.46
CA GLY A 23 13.83 -10.99 -19.96
C GLY A 23 12.95 -11.66 -21.03
N TYR A 24 12.39 -10.87 -21.95
CA TYR A 24 11.59 -11.37 -23.08
C TYR A 24 12.42 -12.13 -24.11
N LEU A 25 13.71 -11.81 -24.26
CA LEU A 25 14.62 -12.54 -25.16
C LEU A 25 15.00 -13.94 -24.63
N LEU A 26 14.74 -14.22 -23.36
CA LEU A 26 14.97 -15.53 -22.75
C LEU A 26 13.78 -16.47 -22.99
N PRO A 27 14.00 -17.80 -22.99
CA PRO A 27 12.94 -18.76 -23.24
C PRO A 27 11.79 -18.65 -22.22
N MET A 28 10.57 -18.80 -22.73
CA MET A 28 9.39 -18.92 -21.88
C MET A 28 9.55 -20.09 -20.91
N PRO A 29 9.10 -19.97 -19.64
CA PRO A 29 8.26 -18.92 -19.06
C PRO A 29 9.03 -17.80 -18.31
N PHE A 30 10.33 -17.59 -18.58
CA PHE A 30 11.18 -16.74 -17.75
C PHE A 30 10.62 -15.33 -17.52
N VAL A 31 10.18 -14.64 -18.59
CA VAL A 31 9.65 -13.27 -18.52
C VAL A 31 8.41 -13.16 -17.62
N ILE A 32 7.56 -14.20 -17.58
CA ILE A 32 6.36 -14.21 -16.74
C ILE A 32 6.78 -14.13 -15.28
N TYR A 33 7.65 -15.04 -14.84
CA TYR A 33 8.15 -15.04 -13.47
C TYR A 33 8.90 -13.76 -13.13
N TYR A 34 9.72 -13.27 -14.06
CA TYR A 34 10.51 -12.06 -13.87
C TYR A 34 9.64 -10.81 -13.66
N VAL A 35 8.59 -10.64 -14.46
CA VAL A 35 7.64 -9.52 -14.30
C VAL A 35 6.74 -9.72 -13.08
N SER A 36 6.27 -10.94 -12.81
CA SER A 36 5.46 -11.24 -11.61
C SER A 36 6.19 -10.90 -10.32
N CYS A 37 7.50 -11.14 -10.27
CA CYS A 37 8.36 -10.76 -9.15
C CYS A 37 8.27 -9.26 -8.80
N LEU A 38 8.20 -8.36 -9.79
CA LEU A 38 8.06 -6.91 -9.54
C LEU A 38 6.81 -6.55 -8.71
N SER A 39 5.78 -7.40 -8.71
CA SER A 39 4.57 -7.16 -7.91
C SER A 39 4.75 -7.48 -6.42
N ILE A 40 5.74 -8.31 -6.04
CA ILE A 40 5.91 -8.79 -4.66
C ILE A 40 6.10 -7.63 -3.66
N PRO A 41 7.03 -6.68 -3.87
CA PRO A 41 7.20 -5.56 -2.95
C PRO A 41 5.95 -4.68 -2.86
N ALA A 42 5.25 -4.47 -3.97
CA ALA A 42 4.03 -3.67 -4.01
C ALA A 42 2.90 -4.33 -3.21
N VAL A 43 2.73 -5.65 -3.35
CA VAL A 43 1.72 -6.42 -2.59
C VAL A 43 2.02 -6.41 -1.10
N ILE A 44 3.28 -6.60 -0.69
CA ILE A 44 3.68 -6.56 0.73
C ILE A 44 3.48 -5.15 1.31
N LEU A 45 3.81 -4.11 0.56
CA LEU A 45 3.58 -2.74 0.99
C LEU A 45 2.08 -2.45 1.13
N ALA A 46 1.27 -2.82 0.13
CA ALA A 46 -0.18 -2.64 0.16
C ALA A 46 -0.82 -3.40 1.32
N SER A 47 -0.43 -4.65 1.58
CA SER A 47 -0.93 -5.42 2.71
C SER A 47 -0.54 -4.79 4.05
N SER A 48 0.68 -4.25 4.17
CA SER A 48 1.14 -3.52 5.35
C SER A 48 0.33 -2.25 5.60
N PHE A 49 0.00 -1.49 4.55
CA PHE A 49 -0.90 -0.34 4.63
C PHE A 49 -2.32 -0.72 5.06
N LEU A 50 -2.87 -1.78 4.48
CA LEU A 50 -4.20 -2.28 4.84
C LEU A 50 -4.24 -2.75 6.30
N LEU A 51 -3.20 -3.45 6.74
CA LEU A 51 -3.08 -3.92 8.13
C LEU A 51 -2.95 -2.75 9.10
N SER A 52 -2.10 -1.76 8.80
CA SER A 52 -1.96 -0.57 9.64
C SER A 52 -3.27 0.20 9.74
N LYS A 53 -3.99 0.34 8.62
CA LYS A 53 -5.30 0.96 8.61
C LYS A 53 -6.34 0.19 9.43
N GLU A 54 -6.33 -1.14 9.35
CA GLU A 54 -7.22 -1.98 10.14
C GLU A 54 -6.92 -1.86 11.63
N VAL A 55 -5.65 -1.96 12.03
CA VAL A 55 -5.25 -1.91 13.44
C VAL A 55 -5.50 -0.53 14.04
N ASN A 56 -5.15 0.55 13.32
CA ASN A 56 -5.23 1.90 13.85
C ASN A 56 -6.64 2.50 13.78
N GLN A 57 -7.42 2.15 12.76
CA GLN A 57 -8.73 2.79 12.50
C GLN A 57 -9.91 1.82 12.57
N ASN A 58 -9.68 0.52 12.81
CA ASN A 58 -10.74 -0.50 12.83
C ASN A 58 -11.60 -0.45 11.55
N TRP A 59 -10.96 -0.17 10.41
CA TRP A 59 -11.61 0.32 9.20
C TRP A 59 -12.55 -0.70 8.57
N CYS A 60 -12.10 -1.95 8.43
CA CYS A 60 -12.87 -3.05 7.86
C CYS A 60 -14.10 -3.33 8.72
N ARG A 61 -13.92 -3.46 10.03
CA ARG A 61 -15.04 -3.69 10.96
C ARG A 61 -16.03 -2.52 10.93
N THR A 62 -15.56 -1.29 11.03
CA THR A 62 -16.43 -0.09 10.97
C THR A 62 -17.23 -0.04 9.67
N LYS A 63 -16.58 -0.31 8.52
CA LYS A 63 -17.28 -0.40 7.23
C LYS A 63 -18.32 -1.52 7.21
N LEU A 64 -17.98 -2.71 7.69
CA LEU A 64 -18.89 -3.85 7.72
C LEU A 64 -20.14 -3.57 8.58
N TYR A 65 -19.95 -2.98 9.77
CA TYR A 65 -21.05 -2.54 10.63
C TYR A 65 -21.90 -1.44 9.99
N SER A 66 -21.27 -0.44 9.36
CA SER A 66 -21.99 0.64 8.66
C SER A 66 -22.83 0.10 7.50
N TRP A 67 -22.35 -0.95 6.80
CA TRP A 67 -23.08 -1.55 5.70
C TRP A 67 -24.28 -2.37 6.18
N LYS A 68 -24.13 -3.11 7.28
CA LYS A 68 -25.22 -3.88 7.90
C LYS A 68 -26.33 -2.96 8.42
N THR A 69 -25.97 -1.91 9.17
CA THR A 69 -26.92 -0.91 9.68
C THR A 69 -27.64 -0.17 8.55
N ARG A 70 -26.93 0.19 7.46
CA ARG A 70 -27.56 0.81 6.28
C ARG A 70 -28.57 -0.11 5.59
N LYS A 71 -28.31 -1.42 5.52
CA LYS A 71 -29.29 -2.39 4.98
C LYS A 71 -30.51 -2.56 5.88
N THR A 72 -30.30 -2.65 7.19
CA THR A 72 -31.41 -2.73 8.16
C THR A 72 -32.30 -1.48 8.12
N ASN A 73 -31.69 -0.29 8.09
CA ASN A 73 -32.46 0.96 7.98
C ASN A 73 -33.23 1.05 6.66
N LYS A 74 -32.64 0.60 5.53
CA LYS A 74 -33.36 0.56 4.26
C LYS A 74 -34.61 -0.34 4.32
N ASN A 75 -34.50 -1.50 4.97
CA ASN A 75 -35.64 -2.40 5.15
C ASN A 75 -36.69 -1.85 6.12
N ALA A 76 -36.26 -1.16 7.19
CA ALA A 76 -37.17 -0.51 8.13
C ALA A 76 -37.89 0.71 7.52
N THR A 77 -37.21 1.51 6.69
CA THR A 77 -37.84 2.63 5.96
C THR A 77 -38.86 2.12 4.94
N LEU A 78 -38.59 1.00 4.25
CA LEU A 78 -39.55 0.39 3.34
C LEU A 78 -40.80 -0.12 4.08
N GLN A 79 -40.65 -0.73 5.26
CA GLN A 79 -41.78 -1.16 6.09
C GLN A 79 -42.57 0.03 6.67
N HIS A 80 -41.90 1.10 7.10
CA HIS A 80 -42.59 2.30 7.60
C HIS A 80 -43.32 3.06 6.49
N GLN A 81 -42.88 2.96 5.23
CA GLN A 81 -43.56 3.63 4.11
C GLN A 81 -44.81 2.87 3.64
N GLU A 82 -44.96 1.58 3.97
CA GLU A 82 -46.22 0.83 3.83
C GLU A 82 -47.20 1.09 4.99
N GLN A 83 -46.75 1.67 6.11
CA GLN A 83 -47.55 1.82 7.33
C GLN A 83 -47.78 3.29 7.77
N ALA A 84 -47.19 4.27 7.07
CA ALA A 84 -47.29 5.70 7.39
C ALA A 84 -48.37 6.44 6.59
N ASP A 85 -49.61 5.93 6.65
CA ASP A 85 -50.82 6.73 6.35
C ASP A 85 -51.52 7.25 7.64
N GLU A 86 -51.04 6.90 8.83
CA GLU A 86 -51.56 7.49 10.08
C GLU A 86 -50.46 7.85 11.09
N GLY A 87 -50.31 9.16 11.31
CA GLY A 87 -50.14 9.70 12.66
C GLY A 87 -48.73 9.83 13.24
N THR A 88 -48.30 11.09 13.37
CA THR A 88 -47.43 11.65 14.43
C THR A 88 -45.92 11.56 14.22
N THR A 89 -45.35 12.69 13.79
CA THR A 89 -43.92 12.95 13.63
C THR A 89 -43.26 13.22 14.99
N LEU A 90 -42.53 12.24 15.53
CA LEU A 90 -41.54 12.48 16.59
C LEU A 90 -40.14 12.46 15.96
N LEU A 91 -39.40 13.56 16.14
CA LEU A 91 -38.04 13.76 15.66
C LEU A 91 -37.11 12.66 16.20
N PRO A 92 -36.24 12.06 15.36
CA PRO A 92 -35.30 11.06 15.83
C PRO A 92 -34.20 11.76 16.64
N VAL A 93 -34.15 11.46 17.94
CA VAL A 93 -33.01 11.75 18.81
C VAL A 93 -31.75 11.28 18.09
N THR A 94 -30.82 12.21 17.92
CA THR A 94 -29.55 12.04 17.24
C THR A 94 -28.75 11.01 18.02
N ALA A 95 -28.88 9.73 17.64
CA ALA A 95 -28.06 8.66 18.18
C ALA A 95 -26.61 8.98 17.80
N ALA A 96 -25.82 9.40 18.78
CA ALA A 96 -24.38 9.50 18.65
C ALA A 96 -23.89 8.17 18.05
N PRO A 97 -23.08 8.19 16.98
CA PRO A 97 -22.62 6.95 16.38
C PRO A 97 -21.82 6.21 17.44
N HIS A 98 -22.36 5.09 17.94
CA HIS A 98 -21.61 4.15 18.77
C HIS A 98 -20.39 3.71 17.95
N SER A 99 -19.25 4.36 18.18
CA SER A 99 -18.00 4.00 17.55
C SER A 99 -17.67 2.58 17.99
N VAL A 100 -17.62 1.65 17.05
CA VAL A 100 -17.26 0.25 17.32
C VAL A 100 -15.91 0.25 18.05
N PRO A 101 -15.83 -0.25 19.30
CA PRO A 101 -14.59 -0.25 20.05
C PRO A 101 -13.48 -0.91 19.24
N ASN A 102 -12.34 -0.24 19.13
CA ASN A 102 -11.17 -0.81 18.47
C ASN A 102 -10.65 -1.97 19.35
N PRO A 103 -10.59 -3.22 18.84
CA PRO A 103 -10.08 -4.35 19.62
C PRO A 103 -8.57 -4.25 19.90
N TYR A 104 -7.84 -3.40 19.16
CA TYR A 104 -6.40 -3.29 19.26
C TYR A 104 -6.04 -2.17 20.25
N THR A 105 -5.21 -2.52 21.24
CA THR A 105 -4.76 -1.60 22.29
C THR A 105 -3.50 -0.82 21.90
N ARG A 106 -2.82 -1.23 20.83
CA ARG A 106 -1.59 -0.60 20.33
C ARG A 106 -1.77 -0.15 18.89
N GLN A 107 -1.16 0.97 18.57
CA GLN A 107 -1.02 1.45 17.20
C GLN A 107 0.19 0.79 16.54
N VAL A 108 0.11 0.59 15.23
CA VAL A 108 1.21 0.08 14.41
C VAL A 108 1.63 1.12 13.38
N ALA A 109 2.93 1.34 13.28
CA ALA A 109 3.54 2.18 12.26
C ALA A 109 4.16 1.30 11.17
N ILE A 110 4.20 1.81 9.94
CA ILE A 110 4.82 1.11 8.81
C ILE A 110 6.28 1.54 8.74
N HIS A 111 7.17 0.56 8.81
CA HIS A 111 8.59 0.73 8.56
C HIS A 111 8.96 0.06 7.24
N LEU A 112 9.56 0.82 6.32
CA LEU A 112 10.11 0.26 5.08
C LEU A 112 11.39 -0.49 5.40
N HIS A 113 11.34 -1.81 5.27
CA HIS A 113 12.46 -2.66 5.61
C HIS A 113 13.49 -2.71 4.49
N HIS A 114 14.77 -2.70 4.84
CA HIS A 114 15.90 -2.72 3.91
C HIS A 114 15.94 -3.91 2.94
N TRP A 115 15.12 -4.96 3.11
CA TRP A 115 15.08 -6.03 2.10
C TRP A 115 14.51 -5.50 0.77
N GLN A 116 13.71 -4.42 0.80
CA GLN A 116 13.15 -3.80 -0.39
C GLN A 116 14.24 -3.24 -1.30
N ILE A 117 15.32 -2.65 -0.76
CA ILE A 117 16.45 -2.20 -1.57
C ILE A 117 17.20 -3.40 -2.17
N PHE A 118 17.40 -4.47 -1.43
CA PHE A 118 18.02 -5.70 -1.96
C PHE A 118 17.19 -6.34 -3.07
N TYR A 119 15.86 -6.25 -2.98
CA TYR A 119 14.97 -6.73 -4.02
C TYR A 119 15.15 -5.96 -5.34
N VAL A 120 15.18 -4.62 -5.27
CA VAL A 120 15.37 -3.77 -6.45
C VAL A 120 16.79 -3.93 -7.02
N LEU A 121 17.80 -4.09 -6.16
CA LEU A 121 19.15 -4.39 -6.60
C LEU A 121 19.22 -5.74 -7.33
N ALA A 122 18.61 -6.80 -6.79
CA ALA A 122 18.57 -8.11 -7.43
C ALA A 122 17.91 -8.07 -8.82
N PHE A 123 16.90 -7.20 -9.00
CA PHE A 123 16.31 -6.96 -10.32
C PHE A 123 17.32 -6.31 -11.28
N PHE A 124 17.97 -5.22 -10.88
CA PHE A 124 18.92 -4.53 -11.75
C PHE A 124 20.22 -5.29 -11.97
N THR A 125 20.67 -6.15 -11.06
CA THR A 125 21.88 -6.96 -11.24
C THR A 125 21.60 -8.31 -11.92
N ARG A 126 20.38 -8.53 -12.42
CA ARG A 126 20.00 -9.84 -12.99
C ARG A 126 20.77 -10.18 -14.26
N PHE A 127 21.05 -9.18 -15.09
CA PHE A 127 21.74 -9.34 -16.36
C PHE A 127 23.15 -8.73 -16.28
N ASP A 128 24.12 -9.36 -16.93
CA ASP A 128 25.46 -8.81 -17.07
C ASP A 128 25.49 -7.80 -18.23
N HIS A 129 24.91 -6.62 -17.99
CA HIS A 129 24.81 -5.56 -18.98
C HIS A 129 25.20 -4.19 -18.36
N PRO A 130 25.83 -3.26 -19.08
CA PRO A 130 26.17 -1.95 -18.52
C PRO A 130 24.97 -1.20 -17.95
N VAL A 131 23.80 -1.28 -18.60
CA VAL A 131 22.54 -0.69 -18.10
C VAL A 131 22.11 -1.27 -16.75
N SER A 132 22.36 -2.56 -16.53
CA SER A 132 22.11 -3.26 -15.26
C SER A 132 22.98 -2.73 -14.14
N GLN A 133 24.28 -2.58 -14.40
CA GLN A 133 25.24 -2.05 -13.43
C GLN A 133 24.97 -0.58 -13.09
N VAL A 134 24.71 0.26 -14.11
CA VAL A 134 24.37 1.68 -13.90
C VAL A 134 23.04 1.80 -13.16
N GLY A 135 22.02 1.02 -13.52
CA GLY A 135 20.73 1.00 -12.84
C GLY A 135 20.84 0.64 -11.36
N ALA A 136 21.60 -0.41 -11.04
CA ALA A 136 21.88 -0.81 -9.66
C ALA A 136 22.60 0.31 -8.88
N GLY A 137 23.59 0.97 -9.51
CA GLY A 137 24.31 2.10 -8.93
C GLY A 137 23.40 3.30 -8.63
N ILE A 138 22.51 3.68 -9.56
CA ILE A 138 21.55 4.77 -9.37
C ILE A 138 20.60 4.45 -8.21
N VAL A 139 20.05 3.24 -8.17
CA VAL A 139 19.15 2.81 -7.10
C VAL A 139 19.85 2.84 -5.74
N LEU A 140 21.09 2.36 -5.67
CA LEU A 140 21.88 2.40 -4.45
C LEU A 140 22.21 3.83 -4.01
N ALA A 141 22.54 4.71 -4.96
CA ALA A 141 22.78 6.12 -4.68
C ALA A 141 21.53 6.81 -4.11
N CYS A 142 20.36 6.60 -4.72
CA CYS A 142 19.08 7.11 -4.20
C CYS A 142 18.80 6.60 -2.77
N TYR A 143 19.10 5.34 -2.48
CA TYR A 143 18.94 4.76 -1.15
C TYR A 143 19.88 5.42 -0.13
N MET A 144 21.17 5.56 -0.46
CA MET A 144 22.16 6.18 0.41
C MET A 144 21.87 7.67 0.64
N GLU A 145 21.44 8.40 -0.39
CA GLU A 145 21.00 9.78 -0.24
C GLU A 145 19.80 9.89 0.70
N GLY A 146 18.83 8.97 0.60
CA GLY A 146 17.71 8.87 1.54
C GLY A 146 18.17 8.68 2.98
N ILE A 147 19.11 7.77 3.23
CA ILE A 147 19.70 7.57 4.58
C ILE A 147 20.42 8.83 5.05
N CYS A 148 21.22 9.47 4.20
CA CYS A 148 21.96 10.67 4.58
C CYS A 148 21.03 11.84 4.92
N ALA A 149 19.91 11.96 4.20
CA ALA A 149 18.95 13.05 4.38
C ALA A 149 18.00 12.83 5.57
N TYR A 150 17.57 11.59 5.82
CA TYR A 150 16.50 11.28 6.79
C TYR A 150 16.96 10.41 7.96
N GLY A 151 18.20 9.93 7.94
CA GLY A 151 18.72 8.98 8.92
C GLY A 151 18.15 7.57 8.76
N TYR A 152 18.62 6.66 9.62
CA TYR A 152 17.95 5.38 9.82
C TYR A 152 16.73 5.56 10.70
N ASP A 153 15.73 4.68 10.54
CA ASP A 153 14.56 4.71 11.41
C ASP A 153 14.95 4.47 12.87
N ARG A 154 14.14 4.99 13.78
CA ARG A 154 14.34 4.94 15.23
C ARG A 154 14.47 3.50 15.75
N LEU A 155 13.81 2.54 15.10
CA LEU A 155 13.94 1.11 15.43
C LEU A 155 15.37 0.56 15.27
N VAL A 156 16.22 1.21 14.48
CA VAL A 156 17.63 0.85 14.29
C VAL A 156 18.54 1.65 15.24
N ASN A 157 18.15 2.87 15.59
CA ASN A 157 18.98 3.79 16.39
C ASN A 157 18.71 3.73 17.91
N ASP A 158 17.50 3.35 18.33
CA ASP A 158 17.06 3.34 19.74
C ASP A 158 17.08 1.90 20.34
N GLY A 159 17.90 1.00 19.78
CA GLY A 159 18.11 -0.38 20.24
C GLY A 159 19.08 -0.51 21.40
#